data_AF-A0AAD6YWM5-F1
#
_entry.id   AF-A0AAD6YWM5-F1
#
_cell.length_a   1.000
_cell.length_b   1.000
_cell.length_c   1.000
_cell.angle_alpha   90.00
_cell.angle_beta   90.00
_cell.angle_gamma   90.00
#
_symmetry.space_group_name_H-M   'P 1'
#
loop_
_entity.id
_entity.type
_entity.pdbx_description
1 polymer ?
#
loop_
_entity_poly.entity_id
_entity_poly.type
_entity_poly.pdbx_seq_one_letter_code
_entity_poly.pdbx_strand_id
1 'polypeptide(L)'
;LETVQELERQLDIADRWTTASPRWVSTTVAIKKRKYLLALDALELLIVEHIFELTKMNQSQTGYKMCKHIAKVLQARSKAVRNAIDHYNSAASLLDPPMPHLTWEQVVEYAFLADFDILRDTRAEIQSRPWTRPAYRLAMDRYFKILRAREEIRCLNVEIPRVVTWI
;
A
#
# COMPACT_ATOMS: atom_id res chain seq x y z
N LEU A 1 -14.43 37.46 13.69
CA LEU A 1 -13.17 38.24 13.58
C LEU A 1 -12.71 38.68 14.96
N GLU A 2 -13.58 39.29 15.77
CA GLU A 2 -13.29 39.67 17.16
C GLU A 2 -12.82 38.50 18.05
N THR A 3 -13.45 37.32 17.92
CA THR A 3 -13.05 36.11 18.67
C THR A 3 -11.65 35.62 18.34
N VAL A 4 -11.21 35.76 17.09
CA VAL A 4 -9.87 35.36 16.65
C VAL A 4 -8.84 36.36 17.16
N GLN A 5 -9.14 37.66 17.09
CA GLN A 5 -8.28 38.72 17.61
C GLN A 5 -8.10 38.65 19.13
N GLU A 6 -9.17 38.31 19.88
CA GLU A 6 -9.08 38.14 21.33
C GLU A 6 -8.24 36.92 21.72
N LEU A 7 -8.37 35.80 21.01
CA LEU A 7 -7.53 34.62 21.23
C LEU A 7 -6.05 34.88 20.89
N GLU A 8 -5.78 35.62 19.81
CA GLU A 8 -4.41 36.01 19.47
C GLU A 8 -3.78 36.91 20.53
N ARG A 9 -4.57 37.83 21.11
CA ARG A 9 -4.14 38.68 22.24
C ARG A 9 -3.85 37.85 23.49
N GLN A 10 -4.69 36.85 23.79
CA GLN A 10 -4.49 35.95 24.92
C GLN A 10 -3.28 35.01 24.76
N LEU A 11 -2.92 34.68 23.50
CA LEU A 11 -1.80 33.81 23.15
C LEU A 11 -0.51 34.56 22.81
N ASP A 12 -0.49 35.88 22.98
CA ASP A 12 0.66 36.78 22.71
C ASP A 12 1.24 36.61 21.29
N ILE A 13 0.35 36.45 20.29
CA ILE A 13 0.75 36.27 18.90
C ILE A 13 0.95 37.64 18.25
N ALA A 14 2.19 38.14 18.25
CA ALA A 14 2.55 39.43 17.69
C ALA A 14 2.50 39.46 16.15
N ASP A 15 2.98 38.42 15.48
CA ASP A 15 3.07 38.34 14.02
C ASP A 15 2.22 37.21 13.44
N ARG A 16 1.20 37.58 12.65
CA ARG A 16 0.41 36.61 11.89
C ARG A 16 1.21 36.06 10.71
N TRP A 17 1.09 34.75 10.45
CA TRP A 17 1.68 34.17 9.26
C TRP A 17 0.93 34.67 8.03
N THR A 18 1.66 35.36 7.15
CA THR A 18 1.19 35.75 5.82
C THR A 18 1.64 34.71 4.80
N THR A 19 1.07 34.77 3.59
CA THR A 19 1.41 33.85 2.49
C THR A 19 2.89 33.88 2.09
N ALA A 20 3.60 34.96 2.41
CA ALA A 20 5.03 35.13 2.18
C ALA A 20 5.92 34.70 3.37
N SER A 21 5.32 34.41 4.55
CA SER A 21 6.09 34.00 5.72
C SER A 21 6.80 32.67 5.45
N PRO A 22 8.10 32.52 5.78
CA PRO A 22 8.81 31.26 5.61
C PRO A 22 8.11 30.07 6.28
N ARG A 23 7.50 30.30 7.46
CA ARG A 23 6.73 29.28 8.19
C ARG A 23 5.46 28.89 7.46
N TRP A 24 4.79 29.83 6.79
CA TRP A 24 3.61 29.54 5.98
C TRP A 24 3.98 28.68 4.76
N VAL A 25 5.06 29.03 4.06
CA VAL A 25 5.55 28.29 2.90
C VAL A 25 5.96 26.87 3.31
N SER A 26 6.76 26.71 4.37
CA SER A 26 7.20 25.39 4.84
C SER A 26 6.02 24.52 5.28
N THR A 27 5.04 25.11 5.96
CA THR A 27 3.83 24.41 6.41
C THR A 27 2.96 23.99 5.23
N THR A 28 2.85 24.84 4.20
CA THR A 28 2.11 24.50 2.98
C THR A 28 2.73 23.31 2.27
N VAL A 29 4.07 23.25 2.16
CA VAL A 29 4.79 22.10 1.62
C VAL A 29 4.55 20.85 2.48
N ALA A 30 4.64 20.97 3.80
CA ALA A 30 4.39 19.85 4.71
C ALA A 30 2.95 19.31 4.61
N ILE A 31 1.95 20.20 4.46
CA ILE A 31 0.55 19.81 4.28
C ILE A 31 0.36 19.08 2.95
N LYS A 32 0.93 19.59 1.86
CA LYS A 32 0.88 18.92 0.55
C LYS A 32 1.49 17.51 0.62
N LYS A 33 2.68 17.40 1.23
CA LYS A 33 3.33 16.11 1.47
C LYS A 33 2.45 15.18 2.29
N ARG A 34 1.87 15.65 3.40
CA ARG A 34 0.97 14.84 4.23
C ARG A 34 -0.27 14.37 3.48
N LYS A 35 -0.88 15.22 2.65
CA LYS A 35 -2.04 14.83 1.82
C LYS A 35 -1.68 13.74 0.83
N TYR A 36 -0.50 13.83 0.20
CA TYR A 36 0.03 12.78 -0.65
C TYR A 36 0.21 11.47 0.12
N LEU A 37 0.83 11.50 1.31
CA LEU A 37 1.02 10.30 2.13
C LEU A 37 -0.30 9.64 2.55
N LEU A 38 -1.30 10.44 2.93
CA LEU A 38 -2.61 9.88 3.28
C LEU A 38 -3.32 9.26 2.07
N ALA A 39 -3.16 9.84 0.88
CA ALA A 39 -3.70 9.26 -0.36
C ALA A 39 -2.98 7.95 -0.71
N LEU A 40 -1.67 7.89 -0.47
CA LEU A 40 -0.82 6.71 -0.63
C LEU A 40 -1.27 5.56 0.29
N ASP A 41 -1.39 5.83 1.60
CA ASP A 41 -1.80 4.85 2.60
C ASP A 41 -3.21 4.32 2.32
N ALA A 42 -4.12 5.18 1.87
CA ALA A 42 -5.48 4.79 1.50
C ALA A 42 -5.50 3.89 0.26
N LEU A 43 -4.67 4.20 -0.75
CA LEU A 43 -4.53 3.38 -1.94
C LEU A 43 -3.94 2.00 -1.60
N GLU A 44 -2.90 1.97 -0.76
CA GLU A 44 -2.30 0.73 -0.24
C GLU A 44 -3.36 -0.18 0.39
N LEU A 45 -4.08 0.35 1.38
CA LEU A 45 -5.05 -0.41 2.14
C LEU A 45 -6.08 -1.08 1.23
N LEU A 46 -6.62 -0.32 0.27
CA LEU A 46 -7.64 -0.81 -0.67
C LEU A 46 -7.11 -1.92 -1.58
N ILE A 47 -5.83 -1.87 -1.92
CA ILE A 47 -5.21 -2.85 -2.81
C ILE A 47 -4.88 -4.13 -2.06
N VAL A 48 -4.36 -4.01 -0.85
CA VAL A 48 -4.17 -5.14 0.07
C VAL A 48 -5.50 -5.85 0.27
N GLU A 49 -6.54 -5.09 0.57
CA GLU A 49 -7.92 -5.54 0.68
C GLU A 49 -8.42 -6.26 -0.59
N HIS A 50 -8.16 -5.70 -1.77
CA HIS A 50 -8.56 -6.31 -3.04
C HIS A 50 -7.85 -7.65 -3.30
N ILE A 51 -6.55 -7.75 -3.02
CA ILE A 51 -5.74 -8.97 -3.16
C ILE A 51 -6.28 -10.08 -2.25
N PHE A 52 -6.60 -9.76 -0.99
CA PHE A 52 -7.18 -10.73 -0.06
C PHE A 52 -8.54 -11.25 -0.54
N GLU A 53 -9.36 -10.40 -1.16
CA GLU A 53 -10.64 -10.83 -1.72
C GLU A 53 -10.50 -11.71 -2.95
N LEU A 54 -9.57 -11.39 -3.86
CA LEU A 54 -9.25 -12.24 -5.00
C LEU A 54 -8.76 -13.62 -4.53
N THR A 55 -7.94 -13.64 -3.49
CA THR A 55 -7.48 -14.89 -2.87
C THR A 55 -8.66 -15.70 -2.32
N LYS A 56 -9.60 -15.04 -1.63
CA LYS A 56 -10.82 -15.67 -1.11
C LYS A 56 -11.73 -16.21 -2.22
N MET A 57 -11.82 -15.52 -3.35
CA MET A 57 -12.57 -16.01 -4.51
C MET A 57 -11.98 -17.31 -5.08
N ASN A 58 -10.66 -17.45 -5.03
CA ASN A 58 -9.93 -18.63 -5.54
C ASN A 58 -9.89 -19.80 -4.54
N GLN A 59 -10.48 -19.68 -3.35
CA GLN A 59 -10.55 -20.78 -2.37
C GLN A 59 -11.63 -21.81 -2.76
N SER A 60 -11.24 -23.08 -2.78
CA SER A 60 -12.15 -24.21 -2.98
C SER A 60 -13.18 -24.31 -1.83
N GLN A 61 -14.36 -24.87 -2.11
CA GLN A 61 -15.50 -25.04 -1.18
C GLN A 61 -16.33 -23.77 -0.89
N THR A 62 -16.17 -22.72 -1.70
CA THR A 62 -17.02 -21.53 -1.60
C THR A 62 -18.37 -21.77 -2.28
N GLY A 63 -19.46 -21.84 -1.51
CA GLY A 63 -20.81 -22.03 -2.06
C GLY A 63 -21.24 -20.89 -3.01
N TYR A 64 -22.08 -21.19 -4.00
CA TYR A 64 -22.48 -20.26 -5.07
C TYR A 64 -22.92 -18.87 -4.59
N LYS A 65 -23.72 -18.81 -3.51
CA LYS A 65 -24.17 -17.54 -2.92
C LYS A 65 -22.99 -16.68 -2.42
N MET A 66 -22.02 -17.31 -1.77
CA MET A 66 -20.81 -16.63 -1.28
C MET A 66 -19.96 -16.12 -2.44
N CYS A 67 -19.78 -16.91 -3.51
CA CYS A 67 -19.08 -16.46 -4.72
C CYS A 67 -19.73 -15.21 -5.33
N LYS A 68 -21.07 -15.17 -5.40
CA LYS A 68 -21.82 -14.01 -5.91
C LYS A 68 -21.61 -12.77 -5.03
N HIS A 69 -21.56 -12.94 -3.71
CA HIS A 69 -21.23 -11.85 -2.79
C HIS A 69 -19.80 -11.35 -2.99
N ILE A 70 -18.81 -12.26 -3.05
CA ILE A 70 -17.41 -11.90 -3.28
C ILE A 70 -17.25 -11.14 -4.59
N ALA A 71 -17.88 -11.59 -5.68
CA ALA A 71 -17.85 -10.89 -6.97
C ALA A 71 -18.41 -9.46 -6.89
N LYS A 72 -19.53 -9.27 -6.16
CA LYS A 72 -20.11 -7.93 -5.97
C LYS A 72 -19.19 -7.02 -5.16
N VAL A 73 -18.56 -7.55 -4.11
CA VAL A 73 -17.61 -6.78 -3.29
C VAL A 73 -16.37 -6.44 -4.10
N LEU A 74 -15.82 -7.38 -4.87
CA LEU A 74 -14.71 -7.14 -5.78
C LEU A 74 -15.01 -6.01 -6.76
N GLN A 75 -16.19 -6.00 -7.39
CA GLN A 75 -16.58 -4.92 -8.30
C GLN A 75 -16.62 -3.55 -7.60
N ALA A 76 -17.16 -3.49 -6.38
CA ALA A 76 -17.20 -2.28 -5.59
C ALA A 76 -15.78 -1.81 -5.19
N ARG A 77 -14.91 -2.75 -4.79
CA ARG A 77 -13.51 -2.44 -4.45
C ARG A 77 -12.69 -2.01 -5.65
N SER A 78 -12.86 -2.62 -6.82
CA SER A 78 -12.20 -2.16 -8.05
C SER A 78 -12.56 -0.70 -8.37
N LYS A 79 -13.81 -0.29 -8.13
CA LYS A 79 -14.20 1.12 -8.28
C LYS A 79 -13.54 2.01 -7.21
N ALA A 80 -13.47 1.55 -5.96
CA ALA A 80 -12.80 2.29 -4.89
C ALA A 80 -11.31 2.48 -5.15
N VAL A 81 -10.61 1.45 -5.65
CA VAL A 81 -9.19 1.52 -6.02
C VAL A 81 -8.98 2.51 -7.17
N ARG A 82 -9.82 2.52 -8.22
CA ARG A 82 -9.72 3.55 -9.28
C ARG A 82 -9.83 4.97 -8.72
N ASN A 83 -10.82 5.22 -7.86
CA ASN A 83 -10.96 6.53 -7.23
C ASN A 83 -9.74 6.88 -6.36
N ALA A 84 -9.18 5.90 -5.64
CA ALA A 84 -7.99 6.11 -4.83
C ALA A 84 -6.75 6.42 -5.69
N ILE A 85 -6.62 5.80 -6.87
CA ILE A 85 -5.59 6.15 -7.87
C ILE A 85 -5.76 7.61 -8.31
N ASP A 86 -6.99 8.05 -8.60
CA ASP A 86 -7.25 9.45 -8.99
C ASP A 86 -6.88 10.44 -7.87
N HIS A 87 -7.21 10.11 -6.62
CA HIS A 87 -6.83 10.91 -5.45
C HIS A 87 -5.32 10.96 -5.25
N TYR A 88 -4.64 9.82 -5.39
CA TYR A 88 -3.18 9.74 -5.35
C TYR A 88 -2.57 10.61 -6.45
N ASN A 89 -2.99 10.45 -7.71
CA ASN A 89 -2.50 11.19 -8.86
C ASN A 89 -2.72 12.71 -8.71
N SER A 90 -3.86 13.09 -8.15
CA SER A 90 -4.18 14.50 -7.85
C SER A 90 -3.25 15.06 -6.77
N ALA A 91 -2.93 14.30 -5.73
CA ALA A 91 -2.02 14.74 -4.67
C ALA A 91 -0.55 14.72 -5.13
N ALA A 92 -0.17 13.75 -5.94
CA ALA A 92 1.17 13.56 -6.52
C ALA A 92 1.58 14.74 -7.40
N SER A 93 0.67 15.27 -8.22
CA SER A 93 0.92 16.41 -9.10
C SER A 93 1.08 17.75 -8.38
N LEU A 94 0.61 17.85 -7.12
CA LEU A 94 0.73 19.08 -6.30
C LEU A 94 2.07 19.21 -5.57
N LEU A 95 2.90 18.16 -5.58
CA LEU A 95 4.24 18.12 -5.01
C LEU A 95 5.27 18.77 -5.93
N ASP A 96 6.40 19.18 -5.34
CA ASP A 96 7.55 19.72 -6.04
C ASP A 96 8.82 18.97 -5.58
N PRO A 97 9.42 18.12 -6.43
CA PRO A 97 8.98 17.76 -7.78
C PRO A 97 7.69 16.92 -7.79
N PRO A 98 6.93 16.91 -8.90
CA PRO A 98 5.73 16.09 -9.03
C PRO A 98 6.10 14.60 -9.03
N MET A 99 5.26 13.79 -8.37
CA MET A 99 5.46 12.35 -8.30
C MET A 99 4.88 11.62 -9.53
N PRO A 100 5.39 10.41 -9.87
CA PRO A 100 4.89 9.63 -10.99
C PRO A 100 3.41 9.28 -10.83
N HIS A 101 2.66 9.38 -11.93
CA HIS A 101 1.27 8.95 -12.00
C HIS A 101 1.17 7.42 -12.07
N LEU A 102 0.14 6.89 -11.42
CA LEU A 102 -0.20 5.47 -11.46
C LEU A 102 -1.39 5.25 -12.40
N THR A 103 -1.32 4.22 -13.23
CA THR A 103 -2.45 3.74 -14.02
C THR A 103 -3.10 2.51 -13.39
N TRP A 104 -4.35 2.25 -13.75
CA TRP A 104 -5.06 1.06 -13.29
C TRP A 104 -4.35 -0.23 -13.70
N GLU A 105 -3.81 -0.27 -14.92
CA GLU A 105 -3.10 -1.43 -15.45
C GLU A 105 -1.86 -1.75 -14.60
N GLN A 106 -1.08 -0.72 -14.26
CA GLN A 106 0.06 -0.88 -13.36
C GLN A 106 -0.38 -1.44 -12.00
N VAL A 107 -1.47 -0.91 -11.44
CA VAL A 107 -2.02 -1.36 -10.15
C VAL A 107 -2.49 -2.82 -10.19
N VAL A 108 -3.11 -3.26 -11.28
CA VAL A 108 -3.58 -4.64 -11.45
C VAL A 108 -2.44 -5.61 -11.78
N GLU A 109 -1.43 -5.17 -12.55
CA GLU A 109 -0.23 -5.95 -12.83
C GLU A 109 0.58 -6.26 -11.57
N TYR A 110 0.48 -5.41 -10.53
CA TYR A 110 0.97 -5.71 -9.20
C TYR A 110 0.09 -6.77 -8.49
N ALA A 111 0.13 -8.00 -9.01
CA ALA A 111 -0.59 -9.15 -8.48
C ALA A 111 -0.11 -9.60 -7.09
N PHE A 112 1.01 -9.05 -6.59
CA PHE A 112 1.62 -9.41 -5.32
C PHE A 112 1.96 -8.16 -4.51
N LEU A 113 1.65 -8.19 -3.21
CA LEU A 113 1.90 -7.10 -2.26
C LEU A 113 3.34 -6.57 -2.31
N ALA A 114 4.32 -7.43 -2.58
CA ALA A 114 5.72 -7.01 -2.62
C ALA A 114 6.09 -6.22 -3.89
N ASP A 115 5.27 -6.25 -4.95
CA ASP A 115 5.47 -5.44 -6.17
C ASP A 115 4.87 -4.04 -6.06
N PHE A 116 4.09 -3.79 -5.01
CA PHE A 116 3.60 -2.47 -4.65
C PHE A 116 4.74 -1.65 -4.01
N ASP A 117 5.69 -1.18 -4.81
CA ASP A 117 6.78 -0.30 -4.37
C ASP A 117 6.29 1.09 -3.90
N ILE A 118 5.01 1.39 -4.14
CA ILE A 118 4.27 2.59 -3.72
C ILE A 118 4.36 2.80 -2.20
N LEU A 119 4.50 1.73 -1.41
CA LEU A 119 4.58 1.82 0.06
C LEU A 119 5.97 2.29 0.54
N ARG A 120 6.92 2.41 -0.37
CA ARG A 120 8.35 2.49 -0.07
C ARG A 120 8.96 3.84 -0.41
N ASP A 121 8.23 4.71 -1.13
CA ASP A 121 8.67 6.06 -1.53
C ASP A 121 8.94 7.00 -0.34
N THR A 122 8.31 6.75 0.81
CA THR A 122 8.58 7.53 2.04
C THR A 122 9.93 7.22 2.68
N ARG A 123 10.58 6.13 2.25
CA ARG A 123 11.90 5.69 2.73
C ARG A 123 12.82 5.51 1.53
N ALA A 124 13.21 6.64 0.91
CA ALA A 124 14.07 6.72 -0.28
C ALA A 124 15.30 5.78 -0.26
N GLU A 125 15.85 5.47 0.92
CA GLU A 125 16.98 4.55 1.07
C GLU A 125 16.66 3.09 0.75
N ILE A 126 15.40 2.66 0.91
CA ILE A 126 15.01 1.26 0.74
C ILE A 126 14.92 0.89 -0.73
N GLN A 127 14.38 1.75 -1.59
CA GLN A 127 14.23 1.44 -3.03
C GLN A 127 15.56 1.20 -3.74
N SER A 128 16.64 1.82 -3.25
CA SER A 128 18.00 1.60 -3.76
C SER A 128 18.55 0.19 -3.51
N ARG A 129 17.94 -0.58 -2.60
CA ARG A 129 18.47 -1.87 -2.19
C ARG A 129 18.23 -2.94 -3.26
N PRO A 130 19.19 -3.82 -3.55
CA PRO A 130 19.06 -4.81 -4.63
C PRO A 130 17.88 -5.77 -4.42
N TRP A 131 17.48 -6.06 -3.18
CA TRP A 131 16.35 -6.95 -2.89
C TRP A 131 14.96 -6.32 -3.15
N THR A 132 14.88 -5.05 -3.52
CA THR A 132 13.60 -4.40 -3.87
C THR A 132 13.14 -4.77 -5.28
N ARG A 133 14.09 -4.97 -6.21
CA ARG A 133 13.75 -5.16 -7.63
C ARG A 133 13.03 -6.50 -7.83
N PRO A 134 11.94 -6.53 -8.63
CA PRO A 134 11.13 -7.74 -8.84
C PRO A 134 11.94 -8.96 -9.30
N ALA A 135 12.90 -8.76 -10.21
CA ALA A 135 13.75 -9.83 -10.71
C ALA A 135 14.59 -10.51 -9.61
N TYR A 136 15.16 -9.72 -8.69
CA TYR A 136 15.94 -10.26 -7.58
C TYR A 136 15.05 -10.92 -6.52
N ARG A 137 13.85 -10.37 -6.26
CA ARG A 137 12.86 -11.01 -5.39
C ARG A 137 12.45 -12.37 -5.93
N LEU A 138 12.10 -12.46 -7.21
CA LEU A 138 11.74 -13.72 -7.86
C LEU A 138 12.87 -14.75 -7.79
N ALA A 139 14.12 -14.32 -7.99
CA ALA A 139 15.29 -15.18 -7.88
C ALA A 139 15.49 -15.69 -6.44
N MET A 140 15.38 -14.80 -5.43
CA MET A 140 15.44 -15.18 -4.02
C MET A 140 14.33 -16.16 -3.65
N ASP A 141 13.10 -15.89 -4.07
CA ASP A 141 11.94 -16.72 -3.76
C ASP A 141 12.11 -18.14 -4.31
N ARG A 142 12.63 -18.28 -5.54
CA ARG A 142 13.00 -19.58 -6.12
C ARG A 142 14.13 -20.25 -5.34
N TYR A 143 15.17 -19.52 -4.99
CA TYR A 143 16.31 -20.04 -4.24
C TYR A 143 15.87 -20.58 -2.86
N PHE A 144 15.08 -19.80 -2.12
CA PHE A 144 14.57 -20.22 -0.81
C PHE A 144 13.57 -21.37 -0.91
N LYS A 145 12.72 -21.41 -1.94
CA LYS A 145 11.86 -22.58 -2.22
C LYS A 145 12.67 -23.86 -2.40
N ILE A 146 13.79 -23.80 -3.12
CA ILE A 146 14.69 -24.96 -3.29
C ILE A 146 15.33 -25.38 -1.96
N LEU A 147 15.82 -24.42 -1.16
CA LEU A 147 16.39 -24.72 0.16
C LEU A 147 15.35 -25.37 1.08
N ARG A 148 14.16 -24.78 1.19
CA ARG A 148 13.08 -25.29 2.04
C ARG A 148 12.55 -26.63 1.56
N ALA A 149 12.48 -26.88 0.24
CA ALA A 149 12.08 -28.19 -0.28
C ALA A 149 12.99 -29.32 0.21
N ARG A 150 14.30 -29.08 0.37
CA ARG A 150 15.24 -30.08 0.92
C ARG A 150 15.00 -30.35 2.41
N GLU A 151 14.61 -29.32 3.16
CA GLU A 151 14.21 -29.46 4.56
C GLU A 151 12.88 -30.22 4.66
N GLU A 152 11.91 -29.85 3.83
CA GLU A 152 10.60 -30.48 3.74
C GLU A 152 10.71 -31.98 3.48
N ILE A 153 11.59 -32.42 2.55
CA ILE A 153 11.83 -33.84 2.29
C ILE A 153 12.28 -34.58 3.56
N ARG A 154 13.15 -33.97 4.38
CA ARG A 154 13.61 -34.59 5.63
C ARG A 154 12.48 -34.66 6.66
N CYS A 155 11.66 -33.61 6.77
CA CYS A 155 10.48 -33.60 7.64
C CYS A 155 9.47 -34.67 7.23
N LEU A 156 9.14 -34.74 5.93
CA LEU A 156 8.20 -35.70 5.37
C LEU A 156 8.66 -37.15 5.58
N ASN A 157 9.95 -37.45 5.48
CA ASN A 157 10.49 -38.79 5.77
C ASN A 157 10.22 -39.25 7.21
N VAL A 158 10.03 -38.32 8.16
CA VAL A 158 9.69 -38.62 9.56
C VAL A 158 8.18 -38.59 9.78
N GLU A 159 7.48 -37.63 9.18
CA GLU A 159 6.05 -37.42 9.39
C GLU A 159 5.17 -38.44 8.66
N ILE A 160 5.53 -38.85 7.44
CA ILE A 160 4.74 -39.82 6.67
C ILE A 160 4.58 -41.13 7.45
N PRO A 161 5.66 -41.78 7.96
CA PRO A 161 5.51 -42.98 8.78
C PRO A 161 4.66 -42.74 10.03
N ARG A 162 4.80 -41.60 10.71
CA ARG A 162 4.03 -41.27 11.92
C ARG A 162 2.54 -41.19 11.64
N VAL A 163 2.16 -40.54 10.54
CA VAL A 163 0.76 -40.45 10.10
C VAL A 163 0.24 -41.84 9.72
N VAL A 164 1.01 -42.62 8.96
CA VAL A 164 0.63 -43.99 8.57
C VAL A 164 0.44 -44.90 9.79
N THR A 165 1.26 -44.77 10.83
CA THR A 165 1.10 -45.55 12.07
C THR A 165 -0.04 -45.06 12.97
N TRP A 166 -0.47 -43.80 12.82
CA TRP A 166 -1.54 -43.20 13.62
C TRP A 166 -2.93 -43.51 13.07
N ILE A 167 -3.05 -43.61 11.74
CA ILE A 167 -4.26 -44.06 11.02
C ILE A 167 -4.44 -45.57 11.19
#